data_AF-A0A388JM98-F1
#
_entry.id   AF-A0A388JM98-F1
#
_cell.length_a   1.000
_cell.length_b   1.000
_cell.length_c   1.000
_cell.angle_alpha   90.00
_cell.angle_beta   90.00
_cell.angle_gamma   90.00
#
_symmetry.space_group_name_H-M   'P 1'
#
loop_
_entity.id
_entity.type
_entity.pdbx_description
1 polymer ?
#
loop_
_entity_poly.entity_id
_entity_poly.type
_entity_poly.pdbx_seq_one_letter_code
_entity_poly.pdbx_strand_id
1 'polypeptide(L)'
;MSGSAFKWVKPDVYPLLAALGVGLTFLAYQSARALTKNPDVTWDKEKRRTAEIDEREGKEYRQGAFRKFVKSKYDYEDVRTPLQKAQK
;
A
#
# COMPACT_ATOMS: atom_id res chain seq x y z
N MET A 1 34.22 -13.15 -21.19
CA MET A 1 33.72 -11.83 -21.64
C MET A 1 33.71 -10.90 -20.44
N SER A 2 34.80 -10.18 -20.19
CA SER A 2 34.90 -9.24 -19.06
C SER A 2 34.36 -7.88 -19.52
N GLY A 3 33.10 -7.60 -19.20
CA GLY A 3 32.47 -6.31 -19.45
C GLY A 3 33.05 -5.28 -18.48
N SER A 4 33.76 -4.28 -19.00
CA SER A 4 34.30 -3.18 -18.20
C SER A 4 33.14 -2.33 -17.67
N ALA A 5 32.64 -2.67 -16.48
CA ALA A 5 31.63 -1.89 -15.79
C ALA A 5 32.22 -0.53 -15.40
N PHE A 6 31.66 0.55 -15.95
CA PHE A 6 31.80 1.93 -15.49
C PHE A 6 33.24 2.41 -15.20
N LYS A 7 34.11 2.40 -16.21
CA LYS A 7 35.46 3.01 -16.15
C LYS A 7 35.50 4.52 -15.83
N TRP A 8 34.36 5.20 -15.82
CA TRP A 8 34.23 6.66 -15.70
C TRP A 8 33.47 7.12 -14.44
N VAL A 9 32.91 6.18 -13.65
CA VAL A 9 32.20 6.53 -12.42
C VAL A 9 33.19 6.50 -11.27
N LYS A 10 33.43 7.68 -10.68
CA LYS A 10 34.27 7.79 -9.50
C LYS A 10 33.60 7.05 -8.33
N PRO A 11 34.37 6.36 -7.47
CA PRO A 11 33.81 5.56 -6.38
C PRO A 11 32.96 6.38 -5.39
N ASP A 12 33.24 7.67 -5.24
CA ASP A 12 32.46 8.59 -4.40
C ASP A 12 31.01 8.80 -4.88
N VAL A 13 30.71 8.43 -6.13
CA VAL A 13 29.39 8.64 -6.76
C VAL A 13 28.47 7.43 -6.55
N TYR A 14 29.00 6.25 -6.19
CA TYR A 14 28.20 5.06 -5.89
C TYR A 14 27.17 5.26 -4.76
N PRO A 15 27.48 5.90 -3.62
CA PRO A 15 26.47 6.11 -2.58
C PRO A 15 25.32 7.02 -3.03
N LEU A 16 25.61 8.02 -3.87
CA LEU A 16 24.57 8.89 -4.46
C LEU A 16 23.68 8.11 -5.43
N LEU A 17 24.28 7.29 -6.30
CA LEU A 17 23.53 6.42 -7.22
C LEU A 17 22.72 5.36 -6.48
N ALA A 18 23.25 4.82 -5.39
CA ALA A 18 22.53 3.88 -4.53
C ALA A 18 21.31 4.56 -3.89
N ALA A 19 21.47 5.76 -3.33
CA ALA A 19 20.36 6.52 -2.77
C ALA A 19 19.28 6.85 -3.82
N LEU A 20 19.69 7.26 -5.02
CA LEU A 20 18.77 7.50 -6.14
C LEU A 20 18.07 6.22 -6.59
N GLY A 21 18.79 5.11 -6.68
CA GLY A 21 18.23 3.80 -7.00
C GLY A 21 17.16 3.40 -5.98
N VAL A 22 17.46 3.52 -4.68
CA VAL A 22 16.51 3.27 -3.60
C VAL A 22 15.28 4.17 -3.73
N GLY A 23 15.47 5.47 -3.97
CA GLY A 23 14.37 6.42 -4.16
C GLY A 23 13.47 6.07 -5.35
N LEU A 24 14.05 5.74 -6.49
CA LEU A 24 13.33 5.35 -7.70
C LEU A 24 12.61 4.01 -7.54
N THR A 25 13.26 3.02 -6.94
CA THR A 25 12.63 1.72 -6.64
C THR A 25 11.48 1.90 -5.67
N PHE A 26 11.66 2.69 -4.61
CA PHE A 26 10.61 2.95 -3.62
C PHE A 26 9.43 3.70 -4.24
N LEU A 27 9.70 4.72 -5.05
CA LEU A 27 8.68 5.45 -5.79
C LEU A 27 7.90 4.53 -6.75
N ALA A 28 8.61 3.71 -7.52
CA ALA A 28 8.00 2.74 -8.43
C ALA A 28 7.13 1.73 -7.67
N TYR A 29 7.59 1.24 -6.52
CA TYR A 29 6.82 0.36 -5.65
C TYR A 29 5.53 1.02 -5.15
N GLN A 30 5.62 2.28 -4.70
CA GLN A 30 4.45 3.02 -4.23
C GLN A 30 3.45 3.29 -5.35
N SER A 31 3.93 3.63 -6.54
CA SER A 31 3.10 3.78 -7.74
C SER A 31 2.43 2.47 -8.13
N ALA A 32 3.18 1.37 -8.21
CA ALA A 32 2.63 0.05 -8.52
C ALA A 32 1.59 -0.40 -7.48
N ARG A 33 1.83 -0.12 -6.20
CA ARG A 33 0.86 -0.38 -5.12
C ARG A 33 -0.41 0.45 -5.28
N ALA A 34 -0.28 1.73 -5.64
CA ALA A 34 -1.45 2.59 -5.88
C ALA A 34 -2.28 2.07 -7.05
N LEU A 35 -1.62 1.69 -8.15
CA LEU A 35 -2.28 1.18 -9.35
C LEU A 35 -2.92 -0.21 -9.18
N THR A 36 -2.43 -1.03 -8.25
CA THR A 36 -2.94 -2.41 -8.06
C THR A 36 -3.96 -2.53 -6.94
N LYS A 37 -3.84 -1.72 -5.90
CA LYS A 37 -4.71 -1.82 -4.72
C LYS A 37 -5.86 -0.82 -4.73
N ASN A 38 -5.76 0.27 -5.48
CA ASN A 38 -6.84 1.25 -5.52
C ASN A 38 -7.98 0.72 -6.42
N PRO A 39 -9.19 0.47 -5.88
CA PRO A 39 -10.32 0.00 -6.69
C PRO A 39 -10.76 1.02 -7.75
N ASP A 40 -10.40 2.30 -7.60
CA ASP A 40 -10.72 3.37 -8.56
C ASP A 40 -9.79 3.40 -9.78
N VAL A 41 -8.62 2.75 -9.71
CA VAL A 41 -7.63 2.76 -10.80
C VAL A 41 -7.41 1.35 -11.31
N THR A 42 -8.30 0.93 -12.22
CA THR A 42 -8.28 -0.42 -12.76
C THR A 42 -7.40 -0.53 -14.00
N TRP A 43 -6.49 -1.52 -14.03
CA TRP A 43 -5.69 -1.84 -15.21
C TRP A 43 -6.52 -2.44 -16.35
N ASP A 44 -7.52 -3.24 -15.98
CA ASP A 44 -8.38 -3.94 -16.92
C ASP A 44 -9.38 -2.98 -17.59
N LYS A 45 -9.48 -3.06 -18.92
CA LYS A 45 -10.40 -2.23 -19.70
C LYS A 45 -11.86 -2.64 -19.49
N GLU A 46 -12.13 -3.89 -19.14
CA GLU A 46 -13.49 -4.38 -18.88
C GLU A 46 -14.03 -3.83 -17.56
N LYS A 47 -13.21 -3.83 -16.50
CA LYS A 47 -13.59 -3.24 -15.20
C LYS A 47 -13.76 -1.71 -15.24
N ARG A 48 -13.13 -0.98 -16.18
CA ARG A 48 -13.39 0.46 -16.37
C ARG A 48 -14.78 0.77 -16.93
N ARG A 49 -15.42 -0.17 -17.63
CA ARG A 49 -16.77 0.01 -18.20
C ARG A 49 -17.88 -0.17 -17.17
N THR A 50 -17.60 -0.88 -16.08
CA THR A 50 -18.54 -1.14 -15.00
C THR A 50 -18.26 -0.16 -13.87
N ALA A 51 -19.14 0.81 -13.66
CA ALA A 51 -19.04 1.79 -12.57
C ALA A 51 -19.30 1.16 -11.17
N GLU A 52 -19.59 -0.13 -11.12
CA GLU A 52 -19.89 -0.86 -9.91
C GLU A 52 -18.59 -1.37 -9.28
N ILE A 53 -18.20 -0.70 -8.19
CA ILE A 53 -17.09 -1.11 -7.34
C ILE A 53 -17.53 -2.42 -6.67
N ASP A 54 -16.89 -3.54 -6.98
CA ASP A 54 -17.17 -4.82 -6.31
C ASP A 54 -17.08 -4.63 -4.79
N GLU A 55 -18.19 -4.87 -4.08
CA GLU A 55 -18.27 -4.69 -2.65
C GLU A 55 -17.18 -5.46 -1.89
N ARG A 56 -16.71 -6.59 -2.45
CA ARG A 56 -15.60 -7.37 -1.88
C ARG A 56 -14.28 -6.61 -1.96
N GLU A 57 -13.94 -6.08 -3.14
CA GLU A 57 -12.71 -5.31 -3.37
C GLU A 57 -12.73 -4.00 -2.56
N GLY A 58 -13.88 -3.34 -2.47
CA GLY A 58 -14.06 -2.14 -1.65
C GLY A 58 -13.94 -2.39 -0.14
N LYS A 59 -14.40 -3.55 0.36
CA LYS A 59 -14.25 -3.96 1.78
C LYS A 59 -12.80 -4.31 2.11
N GLU A 60 -12.09 -4.98 1.19
CA GLU A 60 -10.67 -5.32 1.36
C GLU A 60 -9.75 -4.09 1.33
N TYR A 61 -10.01 -3.10 0.47
CA TYR A 61 -9.27 -1.84 0.47
C TYR A 61 -9.50 -1.02 1.76
N ARG A 62 -10.75 -0.97 2.24
CA ARG A 62 -11.11 -0.24 3.48
C ARG A 62 -10.47 -0.85 4.73
N GLN A 63 -10.37 -2.18 4.77
CA GLN A 63 -9.82 -2.94 5.88
C GLN A 63 -8.38 -3.39 5.61
N GLY A 64 -7.46 -2.42 5.47
CA GLY A 64 -6.03 -2.73 5.41
C GLY A 64 -5.56 -3.55 6.63
N ALA A 65 -4.54 -4.39 6.45
CA ALA A 65 -4.00 -5.25 7.51
C ALA A 65 -3.66 -4.49 8.81
N PHE A 66 -3.15 -3.26 8.67
CA PHE A 66 -2.89 -2.38 9.81
C PHE A 66 -4.17 -1.95 10.55
N ARG A 67 -5.24 -1.61 9.82
CA ARG A 67 -6.55 -1.30 10.44
C ARG A 67 -7.16 -2.51 11.15
N LYS A 68 -7.01 -3.71 10.60
CA LYS A 68 -7.44 -4.96 11.28
C LYS A 68 -6.63 -5.21 12.54
N PHE A 69 -5.32 -4.99 12.50
CA PHE A 69 -4.42 -5.14 13.64
C PHE A 69 -4.72 -4.14 14.77
N VAL A 70 -4.93 -2.87 14.43
CA VAL A 70 -5.32 -1.84 15.40
C VAL A 70 -6.72 -2.10 15.96
N LYS A 71 -7.69 -2.50 15.12
CA LYS A 71 -9.04 -2.85 15.59
C LYS A 71 -9.03 -4.03 16.57
N SER A 72 -8.22 -5.06 16.32
CA SER A 72 -8.05 -6.19 17.25
C SER A 72 -7.46 -5.79 18.61
N LYS A 73 -6.74 -4.66 18.68
CA LYS A 73 -6.12 -4.16 19.92
C LYS A 73 -7.02 -3.19 20.70
N TYR A 74 -7.88 -2.46 20.01
CA TYR A 74 -8.79 -1.47 20.58
C TYR A 74 -10.26 -1.89 20.43
N ASP A 75 -10.58 -3.16 20.63
CA ASP A 75 -11.97 -3.61 20.52
C ASP A 75 -12.81 -2.98 21.64
N TYR A 76 -13.43 -1.83 21.33
CA TYR A 76 -14.26 -1.00 22.20
C TYR A 76 -15.61 -1.65 22.55
N GLU A 77 -15.86 -2.88 22.11
CA GLU A 77 -17.09 -3.63 22.42
C GLU A 77 -17.26 -3.88 23.93
N ASP A 78 -16.17 -4.06 24.68
CA ASP A 78 -16.24 -4.36 26.13
C ASP A 78 -16.70 -3.15 26.97
N VAL A 79 -16.34 -1.92 26.58
CA VAL A 79 -16.72 -0.68 27.29
C VAL A 79 -18.12 -0.17 26.94
N ARG A 80 -18.77 -0.70 25.90
CA ARG A 80 -20.17 -0.34 25.54
C ARG A 80 -21.20 -1.11 26.36
N THR A 81 -20.88 -2.35 26.73
CA THR A 81 -21.69 -3.22 27.57
C THR A 81 -22.11 -2.60 28.91
N PRO A 82 -21.21 -1.94 29.69
CA PRO A 82 -21.60 -1.30 30.93
C PRO A 82 -22.44 -0.02 30.73
N LEU A 83 -22.22 0.75 29.66
CA LEU A 83 -22.99 1.97 29.39
C LEU A 83 -24.44 1.66 29.00
N GLN A 84 -24.67 0.60 28.21
CA GLN A 84 -26.04 0.17 27.90
C GLN A 84 -26.75 -0.49 29.09
N LYS A 85 -26.01 -1.14 30.00
CA LYS A 85 -26.55 -1.65 31.27
C LYS A 85 -26.84 -0.56 32.29
N ALA A 86 -26.11 0.56 32.27
CA ALA A 86 -26.36 1.70 33.15
C ALA A 86 -27.54 2.57 32.68
N GLN A 87 -27.94 2.44 31.40
CA GLN A 87 -29.00 3.21 30.78
C GLN A 87 -30.34 2.46 30.70
N LYS A 88 -30.43 1.26 31.29
CA LYS A 88 -31.62 0.40 31.33
C LYS A 88 -31.98 0.06 32.77
#